data_AF-G3B4I5-F1
#
_entry.id   AF-G3B4I5-F1
#
_cell.length_a   1.000
_cell.length_b   1.000
_cell.length_c   1.000
_cell.angle_alpha   90.00
_cell.angle_beta   90.00
_cell.angle_gamma   90.00
#
_symmetry.space_group_name_H-M   'P 1'
#
loop_
_entity.id
_entity.type
_entity.pdbx_description
1 polymer ?
#
loop_
_entity_poly.entity_id
_entity_poly.type
_entity_poly.pdbx_seq_one_letter_code
_entity_poly.pdbx_strand_id
1 'polypeptide(L)'
;MSIAVFGGNGFLGRKICEYGIRNGFKVTSFSRSGIPPLKSNQHLQQVKWESADIFDDSTYKSQLSEFKTVFHSMGKIFEDESYKKDISSGGLNLNFVKKLIVGSNPMDKTIHNSYNGLNKESALKLAFAYYKANKNGKLVYISADKGLPVIVPSDYIRSKREAETELLKSKLNSLIIRPGIMYDEDERNNRYILVNGMKQLHQLKQQALGNDLSCVNNTIRPILSTDQVCSRIFQNLHEDNTVITLEKLMKSY
;
A
#
# COMPACT_ATOMS: atom_id res chain seq x y z
N MET A 1 5.72 -12.69 -19.33
CA MET A 1 6.54 -11.76 -18.51
C MET A 1 6.23 -12.04 -17.04
N SER A 2 7.23 -12.06 -16.16
CA SER A 2 7.06 -12.42 -14.75
C SER A 2 7.14 -11.20 -13.82
N ILE A 3 6.26 -11.15 -12.83
CA ILE A 3 6.24 -10.13 -11.79
C ILE A 3 6.30 -10.77 -10.39
N ALA A 4 6.94 -10.08 -9.45
CA ALA A 4 6.96 -10.45 -8.04
C ALA A 4 6.16 -9.45 -7.20
N VAL A 5 5.44 -9.91 -6.18
CA VAL A 5 4.69 -9.06 -5.25
C VAL A 5 5.08 -9.37 -3.82
N PHE A 6 5.81 -8.46 -3.18
CA PHE A 6 6.12 -8.52 -1.75
C PHE A 6 4.98 -7.89 -0.95
N GLY A 7 4.30 -8.73 -0.16
CA GLY A 7 3.07 -8.35 0.54
C GLY A 7 1.79 -8.71 -0.21
N GLY A 8 1.83 -9.68 -1.12
CA GLY A 8 0.68 -10.14 -1.90
C GLY A 8 -0.46 -10.75 -1.08
N ASN A 9 -0.24 -11.12 0.19
CA ASN A 9 -1.31 -11.55 1.10
C ASN A 9 -2.16 -10.38 1.65
N GLY A 10 -1.64 -9.15 1.53
CA GLY A 10 -2.26 -7.94 2.07
C GLY A 10 -3.43 -7.44 1.23
N PHE A 11 -4.10 -6.41 1.74
CA PHE A 11 -5.28 -5.81 1.11
C PHE A 11 -5.09 -5.42 -0.36
N LEU A 12 -4.18 -4.49 -0.64
CA LEU A 12 -3.87 -4.10 -2.02
C LEU A 12 -3.03 -5.16 -2.75
N GLY A 13 -2.13 -5.83 -2.03
CA GLY A 13 -1.22 -6.83 -2.63
C GLY A 13 -1.95 -7.98 -3.32
N ARG A 14 -3.07 -8.45 -2.74
CA ARG A 14 -3.92 -9.49 -3.37
C ARG A 14 -4.50 -9.01 -4.69
N LYS A 15 -5.03 -7.78 -4.72
CA LYS A 15 -5.59 -7.17 -5.94
C LYS A 15 -4.51 -6.91 -7.00
N ILE A 16 -3.28 -6.54 -6.61
CA ILE A 16 -2.14 -6.48 -7.53
C ILE A 16 -1.85 -7.86 -8.15
N CYS A 17 -1.85 -8.92 -7.34
CA CYS A 17 -1.63 -10.28 -7.84
C CYS A 17 -2.73 -10.69 -8.84
N GLU A 18 -3.99 -10.45 -8.49
CA GLU A 18 -5.14 -10.73 -9.36
C GLU A 18 -5.07 -9.95 -10.68
N TYR A 19 -4.77 -8.65 -10.64
CA TYR A 19 -4.59 -7.85 -11.86
C TYR A 19 -3.40 -8.34 -12.68
N GLY A 20 -2.31 -8.77 -12.03
CA GLY A 20 -1.18 -9.38 -12.71
C GLY A 20 -1.59 -10.60 -13.54
N ILE A 21 -2.34 -11.53 -12.92
CA ILE A 21 -2.85 -12.72 -13.61
C ILE A 21 -3.79 -12.33 -14.76
N ARG A 22 -4.73 -11.41 -14.53
CA ARG A 22 -5.67 -10.93 -15.56
C ARG A 22 -4.98 -10.26 -16.75
N ASN A 23 -3.83 -9.63 -16.52
CA ASN A 23 -3.00 -9.02 -17.57
C ASN A 23 -1.98 -10.00 -18.20
N GLY A 24 -2.11 -11.31 -17.94
CA GLY A 24 -1.28 -12.35 -18.54
C GLY A 24 0.14 -12.46 -17.97
N PHE A 25 0.41 -11.85 -16.81
CA PHE A 25 1.69 -12.02 -16.12
C PHE A 25 1.75 -13.35 -15.37
N LYS A 26 2.94 -13.95 -15.30
CA LYS A 26 3.25 -14.97 -14.30
C LYS A 26 3.54 -14.25 -12.99
N VAL A 27 2.75 -14.54 -11.94
CA VAL A 27 2.83 -13.82 -10.67
C VAL A 27 3.41 -14.72 -9.59
N THR A 28 4.48 -14.26 -8.93
CA THR A 28 4.98 -14.84 -7.68
C THR A 28 4.74 -13.85 -6.54
N SER A 29 4.08 -14.29 -5.48
CA SER A 29 3.85 -13.51 -4.28
C SER A 29 4.77 -14.00 -3.16
N PHE A 30 5.50 -13.07 -2.56
CA PHE A 30 6.40 -13.33 -1.44
C PHE A 30 5.76 -12.83 -0.13
N SER A 31 5.71 -13.71 0.86
CA SER A 31 5.24 -13.39 2.20
C SER A 31 5.90 -14.31 3.23
N ARG A 32 5.90 -13.93 4.52
CA ARG A 32 6.48 -14.77 5.59
C ARG A 32 5.85 -16.16 5.70
N SER A 33 4.57 -16.29 5.33
CA SER A 33 3.86 -17.57 5.35
C SER A 33 4.08 -18.39 4.09
N GLY A 34 4.29 -17.76 2.94
CA GLY A 34 4.29 -18.43 1.64
C GLY A 34 2.97 -19.11 1.25
N ILE A 35 1.88 -18.86 1.98
CA ILE A 35 0.57 -19.49 1.79
C ILE A 35 -0.39 -18.45 1.20
N PRO A 36 -1.29 -18.82 0.27
CA PRO A 36 -2.35 -17.93 -0.22
C PRO A 36 -3.25 -17.40 0.90
N PRO A 37 -3.89 -16.24 0.68
CA PRO A 37 -4.91 -15.75 1.60
C PRO A 37 -6.10 -16.73 1.68
N LEU A 38 -6.72 -16.82 2.87
CA LEU A 38 -7.85 -17.73 3.14
C LEU A 38 -9.00 -17.59 2.14
N LYS A 39 -9.32 -16.35 1.75
CA LYS A 39 -10.25 -16.07 0.66
C LYS A 39 -9.46 -15.97 -0.63
N SER A 40 -9.43 -17.06 -1.38
CA SER A 40 -8.77 -17.14 -2.70
C SER A 40 -9.82 -17.27 -3.79
N ASN A 41 -9.71 -16.44 -4.82
CA ASN A 41 -10.53 -16.53 -6.03
C ASN A 41 -9.77 -17.30 -7.13
N GLN A 42 -10.44 -17.55 -8.27
CA GLN A 42 -9.84 -18.29 -9.40
C GLN A 42 -8.52 -17.68 -9.92
N HIS A 43 -8.33 -16.36 -9.81
CA HIS A 43 -7.10 -15.70 -10.23
C HIS A 43 -5.97 -15.95 -9.24
N LEU A 44 -6.27 -15.87 -7.93
CA LEU A 44 -5.27 -16.08 -6.87
C LEU A 44 -4.77 -17.53 -6.78
N GLN A 45 -5.53 -18.50 -7.30
CA GLN A 45 -5.08 -19.89 -7.46
C GLN A 45 -3.92 -20.05 -8.46
N GLN A 46 -3.78 -19.12 -9.41
CA GLN A 46 -2.72 -19.13 -10.41
C GLN A 46 -1.44 -18.42 -9.94
N VAL A 47 -1.48 -17.78 -8.77
CA VAL A 47 -0.32 -17.11 -8.18
C VAL A 47 0.57 -18.15 -7.51
N LYS A 48 1.87 -18.09 -7.79
CA LYS A 48 2.88 -18.87 -7.05
C LYS A 48 3.13 -18.17 -5.71
N TRP A 49 2.95 -18.87 -4.59
CA TRP A 49 3.18 -18.31 -3.26
C TRP A 49 4.49 -18.85 -2.69
N GLU A 50 5.38 -17.95 -2.27
CA GLU A 50 6.72 -18.29 -1.78
C GLU A 50 6.92 -17.68 -0.40
N SER A 51 7.54 -18.47 0.48
CA SER A 51 7.91 -18.00 1.81
C SER A 51 9.16 -17.13 1.73
N ALA A 52 9.10 -15.93 2.27
CA ALA A 52 10.25 -15.03 2.35
C ALA A 52 10.11 -14.05 3.51
N ASP A 53 11.24 -13.73 4.13
CA ASP A 53 11.35 -12.58 5.03
C ASP A 53 12.06 -11.45 4.31
N ILE A 54 11.38 -10.31 4.16
CA ILE A 54 11.96 -9.13 3.50
C ILE A 54 13.21 -8.61 4.21
N PHE A 55 13.35 -8.88 5.51
CA PHE A 55 14.52 -8.48 6.27
C PHE A 55 15.67 -9.49 6.18
N ASP A 56 15.47 -10.64 5.53
CA ASP A 56 16.50 -11.62 5.22
C ASP A 56 16.56 -11.89 3.71
N ASP A 57 17.48 -11.22 3.02
CA ASP A 57 17.61 -11.31 1.56
C ASP A 57 17.98 -12.71 1.07
N SER A 58 18.55 -13.57 1.92
CA SER A 58 18.92 -14.92 1.55
C SER A 58 17.72 -15.76 1.15
N THR A 59 16.54 -15.40 1.66
CA THR A 59 15.28 -16.12 1.43
C THR A 59 14.66 -15.87 0.04
N TYR A 60 15.02 -14.78 -0.65
CA TYR A 60 14.39 -14.41 -1.93
C TYR A 60 15.33 -13.93 -3.03
N LYS A 61 16.58 -13.53 -2.72
CA LYS A 61 17.47 -12.87 -3.69
C LYS A 61 17.82 -13.69 -4.91
N SER A 62 17.86 -15.02 -4.80
CA SER A 62 18.20 -15.92 -5.91
C SER A 62 17.17 -15.89 -7.05
N GLN A 63 15.92 -15.59 -6.73
CA GLN A 63 14.82 -15.56 -7.71
C GLN A 63 14.63 -14.17 -8.33
N LEU A 64 15.23 -13.12 -7.75
CA LEU A 64 14.95 -11.73 -8.15
C LEU A 64 15.32 -11.42 -9.60
N SER A 65 16.30 -12.12 -10.18
CA SER A 65 16.71 -11.93 -11.57
C SER A 65 15.64 -12.36 -12.59
N GLU A 66 14.71 -13.22 -12.20
CA GLU A 66 13.63 -13.74 -13.06
C GLU A 66 12.52 -12.71 -13.32
N PHE A 67 12.41 -11.70 -12.46
CA PHE A 67 11.32 -10.74 -12.51
C PHE A 67 11.74 -9.44 -13.21
N LYS A 68 10.92 -8.99 -14.16
CA LYS A 68 11.09 -7.67 -14.80
C LYS A 68 10.49 -6.55 -13.96
N THR A 69 9.49 -6.87 -13.14
CA THR A 69 8.85 -5.91 -12.24
C THR A 69 8.64 -6.53 -10.88
N VAL A 70 9.04 -5.81 -9.84
CA VAL A 70 8.85 -6.21 -8.44
C VAL A 70 7.97 -5.16 -7.77
N PHE A 71 6.90 -5.59 -7.12
CA PHE A 71 6.00 -4.74 -6.37
C PHE A 71 6.32 -4.85 -4.88
N HIS A 72 6.45 -3.70 -4.22
CA HIS A 72 6.50 -3.60 -2.76
C HIS A 72 5.18 -2.99 -2.28
N SER A 73 4.31 -3.84 -1.72
CA SER A 73 3.01 -3.44 -1.18
C SER A 73 2.91 -3.68 0.33
N MET A 74 4.04 -3.78 1.03
CA MET A 74 4.06 -3.95 2.48
C MET A 74 3.83 -2.61 3.19
N GLY A 75 3.12 -2.69 4.31
CA GLY A 75 2.83 -1.56 5.17
C GLY A 75 1.66 -1.84 6.09
N LYS A 76 1.69 -1.23 7.27
CA LYS A 76 0.55 -1.13 8.18
C LYS A 76 0.31 0.37 8.42
N ILE A 77 -0.95 0.81 8.33
CA ILE A 77 -1.33 2.19 8.68
C ILE A 77 -1.38 2.35 10.20
N PHE A 78 -1.75 1.29 10.93
CA PHE A 78 -1.80 1.26 12.38
C PHE A 78 -0.89 0.13 12.88
N GLU A 79 0.01 0.48 13.80
CA GLU A 79 0.95 -0.49 14.41
C GLU A 79 0.25 -1.43 15.39
N ASP A 80 -0.76 -0.94 16.11
CA ASP A 80 -1.52 -1.69 17.12
C ASP A 80 -2.76 -2.37 16.51
N GLU A 81 -2.83 -3.70 16.57
CA GLU A 81 -3.97 -4.47 16.04
C GLU A 81 -5.30 -4.24 16.77
N SER A 82 -5.27 -3.62 17.96
CA SER A 82 -6.46 -3.25 18.74
C SER A 82 -7.39 -2.28 18.00
N TYR A 83 -6.87 -1.54 17.00
CA TYR A 83 -7.67 -0.66 16.16
C TYR A 83 -8.84 -1.39 15.49
N LYS A 84 -8.68 -2.69 15.18
CA LYS A 84 -9.73 -3.48 14.53
C LYS A 84 -10.95 -3.61 15.43
N LYS A 85 -10.75 -3.74 16.75
CA LYS A 85 -11.82 -3.76 17.75
C LYS A 85 -12.45 -2.37 17.86
N ASP A 86 -11.62 -1.33 17.98
CA ASP A 86 -12.08 0.06 18.10
C ASP A 86 -12.97 0.50 16.90
N ILE A 87 -12.60 0.12 15.67
CA ILE A 87 -13.39 0.42 14.47
C ILE A 87 -14.68 -0.42 14.40
N SER A 88 -14.66 -1.67 14.86
CA SER A 88 -15.83 -2.57 14.79
C SER A 88 -16.89 -2.29 15.85
N SER A 89 -16.53 -1.63 16.96
CA SER A 89 -17.46 -1.30 18.05
C SER A 89 -18.20 0.04 17.92
N GLY A 90 -18.00 0.82 16.85
CA GLY A 90 -18.75 2.09 16.69
C GLY A 90 -18.08 3.21 15.89
N GLY A 91 -17.08 2.92 15.05
CA GLY A 91 -16.43 3.95 14.23
C GLY A 91 -15.37 4.77 14.97
N LEU A 92 -15.10 6.00 14.51
CA LEU A 92 -14.03 6.89 14.99
C LEU A 92 -14.34 7.46 16.40
N ASN A 93 -14.11 6.68 17.47
CA ASN A 93 -14.27 7.13 18.86
C ASN A 93 -13.07 8.01 19.32
N LEU A 94 -13.31 8.96 20.24
CA LEU A 94 -12.29 9.75 20.95
C LEU A 94 -11.10 8.94 21.46
N ASN A 95 -11.33 7.73 21.99
CA ASN A 95 -10.23 6.87 22.47
C ASN A 95 -9.31 6.41 21.32
N PHE A 96 -9.89 6.11 20.15
CA PHE A 96 -9.13 5.76 18.95
C PHE A 96 -8.34 6.97 18.44
N VAL A 97 -8.95 8.16 18.39
CA VAL A 97 -8.27 9.41 18.01
C VAL A 97 -7.13 9.74 18.98
N LYS A 98 -7.34 9.56 20.30
CA LYS A 98 -6.30 9.77 21.31
C LYS A 98 -5.10 8.84 21.11
N LYS A 99 -5.33 7.54 20.82
CA LYS A 99 -4.25 6.60 20.50
C LYS A 99 -3.45 7.00 19.26
N LEU A 100 -4.11 7.55 18.24
CA LEU A 100 -3.44 8.02 17.02
C LEU A 100 -2.54 9.23 17.26
N ILE A 101 -2.94 10.12 18.17
CA ILE A 101 -2.16 11.31 18.55
C ILE A 101 -1.02 10.94 19.49
N VAL A 102 -1.28 10.08 20.48
CA VAL A 102 -0.30 9.69 21.51
C VAL A 102 0.72 8.68 20.95
N GLY A 103 0.34 7.90 19.93
CA GLY A 103 1.18 6.87 19.34
C GLY A 103 1.29 5.60 20.21
N SER A 104 1.82 4.54 19.62
CA SER A 104 2.11 3.28 20.33
C SER A 104 3.37 3.41 21.20
N ASN A 105 3.43 2.63 22.29
CA ASN A 105 4.60 2.60 23.17
C ASN A 105 5.88 2.24 22.37
N PRO A 106 6.94 3.06 22.39
CA PRO A 106 8.16 2.82 21.62
C PRO A 106 8.89 1.52 21.99
N MET A 107 8.70 0.99 23.20
CA MET A 107 9.34 -0.26 23.65
C MET A 107 8.79 -1.54 22.99
N ASP A 108 7.60 -1.50 22.38
CA ASP A 108 7.02 -2.65 21.68
C ASP A 108 7.41 -2.71 20.18
N LYS A 109 8.28 -1.78 19.74
CA LYS A 109 8.63 -1.62 18.34
C LYS A 109 9.83 -2.48 17.94
N THR A 110 9.61 -3.31 16.95
CA THR A 110 10.59 -4.10 16.19
C THR A 110 10.64 -3.60 14.74
N ILE A 111 11.62 -4.06 13.96
CA ILE A 111 11.67 -3.77 12.53
C ILE A 111 10.46 -4.33 11.76
N HIS A 112 9.82 -5.39 12.28
CA HIS A 112 8.69 -6.06 11.64
C HIS A 112 7.32 -5.40 11.93
N ASN A 113 7.23 -4.47 12.87
CA ASN A 113 5.97 -3.81 13.23
C ASN A 113 6.05 -2.28 13.30
N SER A 114 7.25 -1.69 13.18
CA SER A 114 7.43 -0.24 13.11
C SER A 114 7.18 0.32 11.71
N TYR A 115 6.71 1.57 11.63
CA TYR A 115 6.63 2.27 10.35
C TYR A 115 7.97 2.35 9.63
N ASN A 116 9.07 2.71 10.31
CA ASN A 116 10.37 2.81 9.65
C ASN A 116 10.80 1.47 9.04
N GLY A 117 10.70 0.38 9.81
CA GLY A 117 11.05 -0.96 9.33
C GLY A 117 10.18 -1.40 8.15
N LEU A 118 8.86 -1.36 8.32
CA LEU A 118 7.93 -1.88 7.30
C LEU A 118 7.82 -0.99 6.06
N ASN A 119 7.87 0.33 6.19
CA ASN A 119 7.64 1.24 5.08
C ASN A 119 8.94 1.61 4.35
N LYS A 120 10.03 1.83 5.09
CA LYS A 120 11.30 2.33 4.54
C LYS A 120 12.32 1.22 4.39
N GLU A 121 12.79 0.64 5.50
CA GLU A 121 13.91 -0.31 5.48
C GLU A 121 13.62 -1.53 4.60
N SER A 122 12.40 -2.08 4.69
CA SER A 122 12.00 -3.21 3.86
C SER A 122 11.99 -2.89 2.35
N ALA A 123 11.64 -1.65 1.98
CA ALA A 123 11.62 -1.20 0.59
C ALA A 123 13.03 -0.99 0.06
N LEU A 124 13.91 -0.36 0.85
CA LEU A 124 15.30 -0.13 0.47
C LEU A 124 16.09 -1.44 0.39
N LYS A 125 15.86 -2.36 1.32
CA LYS A 125 16.50 -3.68 1.31
C LYS A 125 16.08 -4.49 0.09
N LEU A 126 14.79 -4.49 -0.25
CA LEU A 126 14.30 -5.10 -1.48
C LEU A 126 14.90 -4.45 -2.72
N ALA A 127 14.89 -3.12 -2.80
CA ALA A 127 15.44 -2.38 -3.94
C ALA A 127 16.92 -2.69 -4.15
N PHE A 128 17.71 -2.71 -3.07
CA PHE A 128 19.13 -3.01 -3.14
C PHE A 128 19.41 -4.44 -3.60
N ALA A 129 18.71 -5.43 -3.03
CA ALA A 129 18.82 -6.82 -3.46
C ALA A 129 18.38 -6.99 -4.92
N TYR A 130 17.30 -6.32 -5.33
CA TYR A 130 16.79 -6.41 -6.69
C TYR A 130 17.72 -5.76 -7.72
N TYR A 131 18.26 -4.57 -7.42
CA TYR A 131 19.22 -3.91 -8.29
C TYR A 131 20.49 -4.75 -8.50
N LYS A 132 20.96 -5.46 -7.48
CA LYS A 132 22.08 -6.40 -7.60
C LYS A 132 21.78 -7.57 -8.52
N ALA A 133 20.56 -8.12 -8.44
CA ALA A 133 20.14 -9.28 -9.24
C ALA A 133 19.73 -8.91 -10.67
N ASN A 134 19.11 -7.74 -10.87
CA ASN A 134 18.62 -7.25 -12.14
C ASN A 134 18.66 -5.71 -12.21
N LYS A 135 19.74 -5.18 -12.77
CA LYS A 135 19.97 -3.72 -12.90
C LYS A 135 18.94 -3.00 -13.77
N ASN A 136 18.30 -3.73 -14.69
CA ASN A 136 17.29 -3.19 -15.62
C ASN A 136 15.86 -3.47 -15.14
N GLY A 137 15.70 -3.98 -13.91
CA GLY A 137 14.41 -4.26 -13.30
C GLY A 137 13.67 -2.99 -12.92
N LYS A 138 12.34 -3.10 -12.77
CA LYS A 138 11.48 -2.02 -12.29
C LYS A 138 10.90 -2.34 -10.92
N LEU A 139 11.11 -1.45 -9.95
CA LEU A 139 10.45 -1.53 -8.64
C LEU A 139 9.20 -0.65 -8.63
N VAL A 140 8.06 -1.23 -8.28
CA VAL A 140 6.83 -0.47 -8.00
C VAL A 140 6.65 -0.39 -6.49
N TYR A 141 6.74 0.82 -5.94
CA TYR A 141 6.60 1.05 -4.50
C TYR A 141 5.23 1.65 -4.18
N ILE A 142 4.45 0.98 -3.32
CA ILE A 142 3.19 1.52 -2.82
C ILE A 142 3.44 2.41 -1.61
N SER A 143 3.35 3.70 -1.86
CA SER A 143 3.36 4.74 -0.83
C SER A 143 1.94 5.06 -0.34
N ALA A 144 1.72 6.26 0.15
CA ALA A 144 0.43 6.82 0.49
C ALA A 144 0.40 8.30 0.14
N ASP A 145 -0.78 8.80 -0.19
CA ASP A 145 -1.05 10.22 -0.26
C ASP A 145 -1.10 10.85 1.14
N LYS A 146 -1.22 12.19 1.22
CA LYS A 146 -1.50 12.90 2.47
C LYS A 146 -2.88 12.44 2.98
N GLY A 147 -2.91 11.47 3.87
CA GLY A 147 -4.15 11.02 4.51
C GLY A 147 -4.78 12.10 5.39
N LEU A 148 -5.90 11.79 6.04
CA LEU A 148 -6.52 12.70 7.00
C LEU A 148 -5.57 12.94 8.18
N PRO A 149 -5.16 14.18 8.48
CA PRO A 149 -4.12 14.47 9.50
C PRO A 149 -4.42 13.92 10.90
N VAL A 150 -5.70 13.71 11.22
CA VAL A 150 -6.15 13.16 12.51
C VAL A 150 -6.13 11.62 12.53
N ILE A 151 -6.21 10.98 11.37
CA ILE A 151 -6.38 9.51 11.24
C ILE A 151 -5.08 8.82 10.85
N VAL A 152 -4.25 9.48 10.05
CA VAL A 152 -3.01 8.89 9.54
C VAL A 152 -1.83 9.44 10.33
N PRO A 153 -1.09 8.60 11.07
CA PRO A 153 0.06 9.04 11.85
C PRO A 153 1.12 9.73 10.97
N SER A 154 1.69 10.82 11.47
CA SER A 154 2.72 11.59 10.74
C SER A 154 3.96 10.74 10.43
N ASP A 155 4.36 9.87 11.35
CA ASP A 155 5.46 8.93 11.19
C ASP A 155 5.23 7.91 10.06
N TYR A 156 3.96 7.51 9.86
CA TYR A 156 3.59 6.63 8.75
C TYR A 156 3.84 7.33 7.41
N ILE A 157 3.37 8.58 7.25
CA ILE A 157 3.61 9.35 6.01
C ILE A 157 5.10 9.68 5.85
N ARG A 158 5.78 10.09 6.92
CA ARG A 158 7.20 10.44 6.89
C ARG A 158 8.06 9.26 6.43
N SER A 159 7.88 8.07 7.02
CA SER A 159 8.62 6.87 6.62
C SER A 159 8.40 6.48 5.15
N LYS A 160 7.17 6.60 4.65
CA LYS A 160 6.86 6.42 3.23
C LYS A 160 7.58 7.45 2.34
N ARG A 161 7.60 8.73 2.72
CA ARG A 161 8.26 9.81 1.96
C ARG A 161 9.79 9.70 1.97
N GLU A 162 10.36 9.25 3.07
CA GLU A 162 11.80 8.95 3.13
C GLU A 162 12.15 7.80 2.18
N ALA A 163 11.36 6.71 2.17
CA ALA A 163 11.56 5.61 1.25
C ALA A 163 11.53 6.07 -0.22
N GLU A 164 10.53 6.88 -0.59
CA GLU A 164 10.43 7.44 -1.94
C GLU A 164 11.65 8.25 -2.35
N THR A 165 12.14 9.08 -1.44
CA THR A 165 13.30 9.95 -1.69
C THR A 165 14.54 9.11 -2.00
N GLU A 166 14.78 8.07 -1.21
CA GLU A 166 15.91 7.16 -1.40
C GLU A 166 15.77 6.28 -2.65
N LEU A 167 14.56 5.79 -2.95
CA LEU A 167 14.29 5.00 -4.16
C LEU A 167 14.50 5.83 -5.44
N LEU A 168 14.02 7.07 -5.49
CA LEU A 168 14.19 7.96 -6.65
C LEU A 168 15.63 8.42 -6.85
N LYS A 169 16.43 8.49 -5.79
CA LYS A 169 17.87 8.77 -5.88
C LYS A 169 18.68 7.54 -6.31
N SER A 170 18.10 6.35 -6.20
CA SER A 170 18.78 5.10 -6.56
C SER A 170 18.91 4.94 -8.08
N LYS A 171 19.77 4.01 -8.51
CA LYS A 171 19.91 3.64 -9.93
C LYS A 171 18.81 2.68 -10.42
N LEU A 172 17.95 2.19 -9.52
CA LEU A 172 16.89 1.25 -9.86
C LEU A 172 15.68 2.02 -10.39
N ASN A 173 15.19 1.63 -11.55
CA ASN A 173 13.99 2.21 -12.12
C ASN A 173 12.80 2.02 -11.18
N SER A 174 12.25 3.12 -10.66
CA SER A 174 11.23 3.09 -9.62
C SER A 174 9.96 3.81 -10.03
N LEU A 175 8.81 3.14 -9.90
CA LEU A 175 7.48 3.74 -10.03
C LEU A 175 6.84 3.82 -8.65
N ILE A 176 6.58 5.03 -8.16
CA ILE A 176 5.99 5.25 -6.85
C ILE A 176 4.51 5.56 -7.01
N ILE A 177 3.67 4.87 -6.24
CA ILE A 177 2.21 5.07 -6.27
C ILE A 177 1.78 5.67 -4.95
N ARG A 178 1.09 6.82 -4.98
CA ARG A 178 0.56 7.50 -3.78
C ARG A 178 -0.97 7.41 -3.76
N PRO A 179 -1.56 6.25 -3.43
CA PRO A 179 -3.00 6.14 -3.29
C PRO A 179 -3.48 6.88 -2.04
N GLY A 180 -4.73 7.34 -2.08
CA GLY A 180 -5.46 7.81 -0.91
C GLY A 180 -5.94 6.64 -0.05
N ILE A 181 -6.99 6.87 0.74
CA ILE A 181 -7.68 5.78 1.43
C ILE A 181 -8.32 4.88 0.37
N MET A 182 -8.20 3.57 0.57
CA MET A 182 -8.70 2.57 -0.36
C MET A 182 -9.78 1.70 0.26
N TYR A 183 -10.74 1.28 -0.56
CA TYR A 183 -11.71 0.26 -0.23
C TYR A 183 -11.70 -0.85 -1.29
N ASP A 184 -12.20 -2.02 -0.92
CA ASP A 184 -12.36 -3.14 -1.84
C ASP A 184 -13.86 -3.31 -2.06
N GLU A 185 -14.25 -3.43 -3.32
CA GLU A 185 -15.66 -3.55 -3.72
C GLU A 185 -16.23 -4.92 -3.34
N ASP A 186 -15.38 -5.94 -3.25
CA ASP A 186 -15.77 -7.32 -3.01
C ASP A 186 -15.70 -7.72 -1.52
N GLU A 187 -14.98 -6.96 -0.69
CA GLU A 187 -14.79 -7.27 0.74
C GLU A 187 -15.51 -6.27 1.68
N ARG A 188 -16.61 -6.71 2.30
CA ARG A 188 -17.24 -6.02 3.45
C ARG A 188 -16.40 -6.22 4.73
N ASN A 189 -15.33 -5.42 4.89
CA ASN A 189 -14.45 -5.43 6.07
C ASN A 189 -14.66 -4.20 6.98
N ASN A 190 -14.00 -4.15 8.15
CA ASN A 190 -13.99 -2.96 9.03
C ASN A 190 -13.58 -1.67 8.30
N ARG A 191 -12.77 -1.78 7.24
CA ARG A 191 -12.43 -0.66 6.35
C ARG A 191 -13.62 -0.14 5.56
N TYR A 192 -14.57 -1.00 5.19
CA TYR A 192 -15.82 -0.60 4.55
C TYR A 192 -16.67 0.27 5.48
N ILE A 193 -16.72 -0.05 6.78
CA ILE A 193 -17.42 0.79 7.79
C ILE A 193 -16.74 2.17 7.90
N LEU A 194 -15.41 2.19 8.02
CA LEU A 194 -14.64 3.44 8.06
C LEU A 194 -14.84 4.27 6.78
N VAL A 195 -14.76 3.63 5.62
CA VAL A 195 -14.94 4.25 4.31
C VAL A 195 -16.37 4.76 4.14
N ASN A 196 -17.39 4.03 4.56
CA ASN A 196 -18.78 4.50 4.50
C ASN A 196 -19.01 5.69 5.42
N GLY A 197 -18.45 5.68 6.62
CA GLY A 197 -18.45 6.86 7.50
C GLY A 197 -17.77 8.06 6.84
N MET A 198 -16.64 7.85 6.17
CA MET A 198 -15.95 8.91 5.42
C MET A 198 -16.74 9.38 4.19
N LYS A 199 -17.38 8.47 3.44
CA LYS A 199 -18.25 8.81 2.30
C LYS A 199 -19.44 9.64 2.76
N GLN A 200 -20.07 9.27 3.87
CA GLN A 200 -21.16 10.06 4.48
C GLN A 200 -20.66 11.43 4.94
N LEU A 201 -19.52 11.52 5.63
CA LEU A 201 -18.93 12.80 6.00
C LEU A 201 -18.64 13.68 4.79
N HIS A 202 -18.08 13.10 3.73
CA HIS A 202 -17.80 13.80 2.47
C HIS A 202 -19.09 14.29 1.79
N GLN A 203 -20.16 13.47 1.77
CA GLN A 203 -21.47 13.83 1.22
C GLN A 203 -22.18 14.92 2.02
N LEU A 204 -22.24 14.77 3.35
CA LEU A 204 -22.82 15.76 4.26
C LEU A 204 -22.09 17.09 4.16
N LYS A 205 -20.76 17.07 4.05
CA LYS A 205 -19.96 18.29 3.88
C LYS A 205 -20.23 18.96 2.52
N GLN A 206 -20.28 18.20 1.42
CA GLN A 206 -20.62 18.76 0.11
C GLN A 206 -22.01 19.41 0.11
N GLN A 207 -22.97 18.83 0.84
CA GLN A 207 -24.31 19.40 1.00
C GLN A 207 -24.32 20.64 1.92
N ALA A 208 -23.49 20.68 2.95
CA ALA A 208 -23.51 21.75 3.96
C ALA A 208 -22.63 22.96 3.62
N LEU A 209 -21.51 22.78 2.91
CA LEU A 209 -20.48 23.83 2.76
C LEU A 209 -20.36 24.45 1.36
N GLY A 210 -21.01 23.89 0.34
CA GLY A 210 -20.87 24.38 -1.04
C GLY A 210 -19.42 24.34 -1.56
N ASN A 211 -19.19 24.72 -2.81
CA ASN A 211 -17.89 24.61 -3.48
C ASN A 211 -16.82 25.63 -3.03
N ASP A 212 -17.12 26.53 -2.08
CA ASP A 212 -16.40 27.80 -1.94
C ASP A 212 -15.29 27.89 -0.87
N LEU A 213 -14.75 26.76 -0.39
CA LEU A 213 -13.61 26.76 0.55
C LEU A 213 -12.43 25.92 0.04
N SER A 214 -11.59 26.56 -0.80
CA SER A 214 -10.37 26.00 -1.38
C SER A 214 -9.38 25.45 -0.33
N CYS A 215 -9.31 26.06 0.86
CA CYS A 215 -8.42 25.62 1.94
C CYS A 215 -8.90 24.34 2.65
N VAL A 216 -10.21 24.06 2.65
CA VAL A 216 -10.80 22.88 3.31
C VAL A 216 -11.10 21.75 2.31
N ASN A 217 -11.12 22.02 1.00
CA ASN A 217 -11.23 20.99 -0.04
C ASN A 217 -10.01 20.06 -0.09
N ASN A 218 -8.85 20.50 0.41
CA ASN A 218 -7.67 19.66 0.55
C ASN A 218 -7.67 18.76 1.81
N THR A 219 -8.62 18.94 2.73
CA THR A 219 -8.62 18.22 4.02
C THR A 219 -9.18 16.81 3.89
N ILE A 220 -10.25 16.60 3.11
CA ILE A 220 -10.86 15.28 2.91
C ILE A 220 -10.50 14.81 1.50
N ARG A 221 -9.52 13.92 1.42
CA ARG A 221 -9.03 13.37 0.17
C ARG A 221 -9.96 12.25 -0.33
N PRO A 222 -10.17 12.12 -1.64
CA PRO A 222 -11.07 11.13 -2.21
C PRO A 222 -10.57 9.70 -1.97
N ILE A 223 -11.53 8.79 -1.86
CA ILE A 223 -11.31 7.37 -1.61
C ILE A 223 -11.35 6.63 -2.95
N LEU A 224 -10.38 5.76 -3.19
CA LEU A 224 -10.29 4.96 -4.42
C LEU A 224 -10.64 3.49 -4.15
N SER A 225 -11.20 2.79 -5.13
CA SER A 225 -11.25 1.33 -5.05
C SER A 225 -9.87 0.73 -5.31
N THR A 226 -9.60 -0.44 -4.74
CA THR A 226 -8.38 -1.20 -5.03
C THR A 226 -8.26 -1.54 -6.51
N ASP A 227 -9.39 -1.76 -7.18
CA ASP A 227 -9.47 -2.01 -8.62
C ASP A 227 -9.06 -0.77 -9.44
N GLN A 228 -9.52 0.43 -9.08
CA GLN A 228 -9.07 1.69 -9.69
C GLN A 228 -7.55 1.88 -9.53
N VAL A 229 -7.04 1.68 -8.31
CA VAL A 229 -5.61 1.81 -8.04
C VAL A 229 -4.81 0.80 -8.87
N CYS A 230 -5.18 -0.49 -8.86
CA CYS A 230 -4.49 -1.51 -9.64
C CYS A 230 -4.54 -1.23 -11.14
N SER A 231 -5.71 -0.89 -11.69
CA SER A 231 -5.84 -0.54 -13.11
C SER A 231 -4.86 0.57 -13.50
N ARG A 232 -4.76 1.63 -12.70
CA ARG A 232 -3.84 2.75 -12.96
C ARG A 232 -2.37 2.36 -12.83
N ILE A 233 -2.04 1.51 -11.85
CA ILE A 233 -0.67 0.99 -11.70
C ILE A 233 -0.25 0.26 -12.97
N PHE A 234 -1.06 -0.69 -13.44
CA PHE A 234 -0.73 -1.51 -14.61
C PHE A 234 -0.64 -0.67 -15.90
N GLN A 235 -1.50 0.33 -16.07
CA GLN A 235 -1.43 1.26 -17.20
C GLN A 235 -0.16 2.13 -17.20
N ASN A 236 0.38 2.47 -16.01
CA ASN A 236 1.56 3.33 -15.87
C ASN A 236 2.87 2.53 -15.71
N LEU A 237 2.88 1.21 -15.92
CA LEU A 237 4.12 0.40 -15.79
C LEU A 237 5.22 0.78 -16.80
N HIS A 238 4.89 1.53 -17.84
CA HIS A 238 5.86 2.06 -18.81
C HIS A 238 6.58 3.32 -18.31
N GLU A 239 6.02 4.03 -17.32
CA GLU A 239 6.60 5.26 -16.76
C GLU A 239 7.83 4.96 -15.90
N ASP A 240 8.93 5.67 -16.13
CA ASP A 240 10.20 5.44 -15.44
C ASP A 240 10.45 6.53 -14.40
N ASN A 241 10.99 6.14 -13.23
CA ASN A 241 11.42 7.07 -12.17
C ASN A 241 10.41 8.17 -11.82
N THR A 242 9.13 7.78 -11.72
CA THR A 242 8.01 8.73 -11.62
C THR A 242 7.14 8.43 -10.41
N VAL A 243 6.49 9.47 -9.90
CA VAL A 243 5.49 9.39 -8.84
C VAL A 243 4.09 9.59 -9.42
N ILE A 244 3.23 8.60 -9.27
CA ILE A 244 1.81 8.67 -9.61
C ILE A 244 1.05 9.15 -8.36
N THR A 245 0.64 10.42 -8.37
CA THR A 245 -0.11 11.04 -7.27
C THR A 245 -1.56 10.61 -7.24
N LEU A 246 -2.26 10.88 -6.13
CA LEU A 246 -3.70 10.62 -6.01
C LEU A 246 -4.49 11.31 -7.14
N GLU A 247 -4.14 12.55 -7.48
CA GLU A 247 -4.79 13.29 -8.56
C GLU A 247 -4.63 12.57 -9.90
N LYS A 248 -3.44 12.01 -10.21
CA LYS A 248 -3.21 11.24 -11.43
C LYS A 248 -3.96 9.90 -11.40
N LEU A 249 -4.11 9.27 -10.22
CA LEU A 249 -4.90 8.04 -10.05
C LEU A 249 -6.41 8.27 -10.29
N MET A 250 -6.92 9.45 -9.94
CA MET A 250 -8.32 9.81 -10.09
C MET A 250 -8.74 10.20 -11.51
N LYS A 251 -7.82 10.71 -12.32
CA LYS A 251 -8.15 11.15 -13.69
C LYS A 251 -8.77 9.98 -14.45
N SER A 252 -9.96 10.18 -15.00
CA SER A 252 -10.55 9.27 -15.99
C SER A 252 -9.86 9.54 -17.32
N TYR A 253 -9.36 8.49 -17.97
CA TYR A 253 -8.87 8.52 -19.34
C TYR A 253 -9.84 7.69 -20.15
#